data_AF-A0A066XJE2-F1
#
_entry.id   AF-A0A066XJE2-F1
#
_cell.length_a   1.000
_cell.length_b   1.000
_cell.length_c   1.000
_cell.angle_alpha   90.00
_cell.angle_beta   90.00
_cell.angle_gamma   90.00
#
_symmetry.space_group_name_H-M   'P 1'
#
loop_
_entity.id
_entity.type
_entity.pdbx_description
1 polymer ?
#
loop_
_entity_poly.entity_id
_entity_poly.type
_entity_poly.pdbx_seq_one_letter_code
_entity_poly.pdbx_strand_id
1 'polypeptide(L)'
;MNVTDGEAKGDDTEDLLRHYLSLKLDLKSLYEQWSDADPNFRKRAPDFGGVRMLSQDAWEALICFICSSNNNISRISQMVHKLCTHYGPLVGHVGDEPFHDFPTPEALTGNSVEAHLRELGFGYRAKYIAQTASIIVNDRPKGCSELPQCTYKEAHEQLLQLAGVGPKVADCVCLMGLGWGEAVPVDTHVWQIAQRDYKFGKTKTKTFNKTMYDAVGDHFRELWGKYAGWAHSVLFTADLKTFSQQTIKKEEEGKGQTMIVKKEFTLDEDAPVLGKKRKLMKAKVKVEVDHELLDTMPKGPSAKRRRTRSQTQKIS
;
A
#
# COMPACT_ATOMS: atom_id res chain seq x y z
N MET A 1 35.21 -18.70 -30.49
CA MET A 1 34.05 -18.25 -31.27
C MET A 1 33.10 -17.56 -30.32
N ASN A 2 32.63 -16.40 -30.75
CA ASN A 2 32.21 -15.28 -29.92
C ASN A 2 31.04 -15.60 -28.97
N VAL A 3 31.26 -15.28 -27.69
CA VAL A 3 30.20 -14.91 -26.76
C VAL A 3 29.61 -13.63 -27.32
N THR A 4 28.40 -13.71 -27.87
CA THR A 4 27.66 -12.51 -28.28
C THR A 4 27.27 -11.75 -27.04
N ASP A 5 27.86 -10.57 -26.89
CA ASP A 5 27.44 -9.51 -25.99
C ASP A 5 25.92 -9.44 -25.93
N GLY A 6 25.37 -9.56 -24.73
CA GLY A 6 23.97 -9.22 -24.48
C GLY A 6 23.79 -7.76 -24.86
N GLU A 7 23.00 -7.51 -25.90
CA GLU A 7 22.57 -6.17 -26.28
C GLU A 7 22.10 -5.46 -25.01
N ALA A 8 22.76 -4.35 -24.68
CA ALA A 8 22.32 -3.49 -23.60
C ALA A 8 20.90 -3.02 -23.96
N LYS A 9 19.88 -3.65 -23.35
CA LYS A 9 18.52 -3.10 -23.33
C LYS A 9 18.67 -1.63 -22.97
N GLY A 10 18.13 -0.76 -23.83
CA GLY A 10 18.09 0.67 -23.55
C GLY A 10 17.50 0.93 -22.18
N ASP A 11 17.88 2.05 -21.56
CA ASP A 11 17.34 2.46 -20.26
C ASP A 11 15.80 2.56 -20.36
N ASP A 12 15.11 1.65 -19.67
CA ASP A 12 13.66 1.52 -19.62
C ASP A 12 13.04 2.10 -18.34
N THR A 13 13.85 2.81 -17.53
CA THR A 13 13.44 3.34 -16.22
C THR A 13 12.21 4.24 -16.30
N GLU A 14 12.12 5.11 -17.32
CA GLU A 14 10.96 6.00 -17.48
C GLU A 14 9.67 5.22 -17.77
N ASP A 15 9.73 4.24 -18.68
CA ASP A 15 8.58 3.41 -19.03
C ASP A 15 8.12 2.56 -17.85
N LEU A 16 9.08 1.99 -17.10
CA LEU A 16 8.82 1.28 -15.85
C LEU A 16 8.07 2.16 -14.85
N LEU A 17 8.56 3.38 -14.57
CA LEU A 17 7.93 4.28 -13.61
C LEU A 17 6.56 4.76 -14.08
N ARG A 18 6.41 5.06 -15.37
CA ARG A 18 5.11 5.46 -15.96
C ARG A 18 4.08 4.34 -15.84
N HIS A 19 4.50 3.10 -16.03
CA HIS A 19 3.65 1.92 -15.85
C HIS A 19 3.32 1.70 -14.36
N TYR A 20 4.32 1.61 -13.50
CA TYR A 20 4.17 1.31 -12.07
C TYR A 20 3.29 2.35 -11.35
N LEU A 21 3.44 3.63 -11.66
CA LEU A 21 2.63 4.72 -11.12
C LEU A 21 1.31 4.93 -11.89
N SER A 22 1.05 4.11 -12.91
CA SER A 22 -0.14 4.11 -13.77
C SER A 22 -0.42 5.45 -14.48
N LEU A 23 0.63 6.18 -14.89
CA LEU A 23 0.56 7.57 -15.36
C LEU A 23 -0.18 7.76 -16.69
N LYS A 24 -0.51 6.67 -17.41
CA LYS A 24 -1.27 6.72 -18.67
C LYS A 24 -2.75 7.07 -18.48
N LEU A 25 -3.30 6.86 -17.28
CA LEU A 25 -4.70 7.13 -16.98
C LEU A 25 -4.89 8.58 -16.51
N ASP A 26 -5.92 9.25 -17.03
CA ASP A 26 -6.30 10.58 -16.57
C ASP A 26 -7.03 10.49 -15.21
N LEU A 27 -6.28 10.76 -14.14
CA LEU A 27 -6.82 10.71 -12.79
C LEU A 27 -7.89 11.79 -12.56
N LYS A 28 -7.78 12.94 -13.22
CA LYS A 28 -8.73 14.04 -13.06
C LYS A 28 -10.09 13.65 -13.60
N SER A 29 -10.14 13.11 -14.82
CA SER A 29 -11.38 12.62 -15.43
C SER A 29 -12.02 11.50 -14.62
N LEU A 30 -11.21 10.60 -14.04
CA LEU A 30 -11.72 9.56 -13.14
C LEU A 30 -12.36 10.16 -11.87
N TYR A 31 -11.69 11.12 -11.21
CA TYR A 31 -12.24 11.80 -10.04
C TYR A 31 -13.54 12.55 -10.35
N GLU A 32 -13.62 13.21 -11.51
CA GLU A 32 -14.84 13.88 -11.99
C GLU A 32 -15.97 12.86 -12.17
N GLN A 33 -15.72 11.77 -12.90
CA GLN A 33 -16.69 10.69 -13.11
C GLN A 33 -17.21 10.11 -11.79
N TRP A 34 -16.33 9.76 -10.85
CA TRP A 34 -16.73 9.16 -9.58
C TRP A 34 -17.46 10.16 -8.68
N SER A 35 -17.09 11.44 -8.73
CA SER A 35 -17.78 12.51 -8.03
C SER A 35 -19.19 12.75 -8.59
N ASP A 36 -19.40 12.53 -9.89
CA ASP A 36 -20.73 12.63 -10.51
C ASP A 36 -21.63 11.45 -10.18
N ALA A 37 -21.06 10.26 -10.08
CA ALA A 37 -21.79 9.05 -9.73
C ALA A 37 -22.12 8.96 -8.23
N ASP A 38 -21.25 9.45 -7.34
CA ASP A 38 -21.38 9.27 -5.90
C ASP A 38 -21.22 10.57 -5.08
N PRO A 39 -22.30 11.05 -4.44
CA PRO A 39 -22.24 12.20 -3.53
C PRO A 39 -21.29 12.02 -2.34
N ASN A 40 -21.10 10.79 -1.84
CA ASN A 40 -20.17 10.53 -0.75
C ASN A 40 -18.73 10.70 -1.22
N PHE A 41 -18.40 10.17 -2.40
CA PHE A 41 -17.11 10.38 -3.05
C PHE A 41 -16.85 11.86 -3.30
N ARG A 42 -17.79 12.56 -3.93
CA ARG A 42 -17.70 14.02 -4.20
C ARG A 42 -17.36 14.83 -2.96
N LYS A 43 -17.95 14.47 -1.81
CA LYS A 43 -17.71 15.16 -0.54
C LYS A 43 -16.29 14.94 0.00
N ARG A 44 -15.72 13.76 -0.16
CA ARG A 44 -14.47 13.35 0.51
C ARG A 44 -13.23 13.46 -0.40
N ALA A 45 -13.38 13.22 -1.69
CA ALA A 45 -12.27 13.15 -2.63
C ALA A 45 -11.40 14.42 -2.75
N PRO A 46 -11.93 15.67 -2.62
CA PRO A 46 -11.11 16.87 -2.77
C PRO A 46 -9.91 16.96 -1.81
N ASP A 47 -10.05 16.40 -0.60
CA ASP A 47 -8.97 16.39 0.40
C ASP A 47 -7.88 15.34 0.12
N PHE A 48 -8.17 14.40 -0.78
CA PHE A 48 -7.34 13.24 -1.12
C PHE A 48 -7.00 13.21 -2.62
N GLY A 49 -6.60 14.36 -3.16
CA GLY A 49 -6.12 14.46 -4.55
C GLY A 49 -4.82 13.68 -4.77
N GLY A 50 -4.68 13.08 -5.95
CA GLY A 50 -3.43 12.42 -6.38
C GLY A 50 -3.26 10.97 -5.93
N VAL A 51 -4.26 10.37 -5.27
CA VAL A 51 -4.22 8.95 -4.91
C VAL A 51 -4.36 8.11 -6.18
N ARG A 52 -3.35 7.30 -6.49
CA ARG A 52 -3.28 6.43 -7.67
C ARG A 52 -3.11 4.98 -7.26
N MET A 53 -3.62 4.07 -8.09
CA MET A 53 -3.32 2.65 -7.93
C MET A 53 -1.98 2.31 -8.59
N LEU A 54 -1.13 1.61 -7.85
CA LEU A 54 0.14 1.11 -8.38
C LEU A 54 -0.12 -0.14 -9.22
N SER A 55 0.63 -0.27 -10.32
CA SER A 55 0.68 -1.46 -11.16
C SER A 55 1.89 -2.30 -10.73
N GLN A 56 1.71 -3.10 -9.68
CA GLN A 56 2.76 -3.93 -9.07
C GLN A 56 2.95 -5.24 -9.83
N ASP A 57 4.09 -5.90 -9.62
CA ASP A 57 4.27 -7.28 -10.06
C ASP A 57 3.26 -8.21 -9.35
N ALA A 58 2.65 -9.12 -10.11
CA ALA A 58 1.57 -9.96 -9.61
C ALA A 58 2.04 -10.96 -8.54
N TRP A 59 3.27 -11.47 -8.66
CA TRP A 59 3.86 -12.39 -7.71
C TRP A 59 4.23 -11.68 -6.40
N GLU A 60 4.88 -10.52 -6.50
CA GLU A 60 5.17 -9.67 -5.34
C GLU A 60 3.89 -9.28 -4.60
N ALA A 61 2.87 -8.80 -5.33
CA ALA A 61 1.58 -8.45 -4.75
C ALA A 61 0.94 -9.64 -4.02
N LEU A 62 0.94 -10.83 -4.63
CA LEU A 62 0.38 -12.05 -4.05
C LEU A 62 1.02 -12.39 -2.70
N ILE A 63 2.34 -12.46 -2.63
CA ILE A 63 3.04 -12.80 -1.39
C ILE A 63 2.88 -11.70 -0.34
N CYS A 64 2.93 -10.42 -0.74
CA CYS A 64 2.66 -9.29 0.15
C CYS A 64 1.26 -9.35 0.76
N PHE A 65 0.22 -9.68 -0.03
CA PHE A 65 -1.15 -9.77 0.49
C PHE A 65 -1.41 -11.04 1.30
N ILE A 66 -0.72 -12.16 1.05
CA ILE A 66 -0.69 -13.30 1.97
C ILE A 66 -0.13 -12.87 3.34
N CYS A 67 0.97 -12.10 3.34
CA CYS A 67 1.56 -11.49 4.54
C CYS A 67 0.57 -10.56 5.26
N SER A 68 -0.30 -9.90 4.50
CA SER A 68 -1.26 -8.93 5.03
C SER A 68 -2.35 -9.53 5.90
N SER A 69 -2.78 -10.78 5.66
CA SER A 69 -4.05 -11.36 6.14
C SER A 69 -4.54 -10.88 7.52
N ASN A 70 -4.42 -11.56 8.65
CA ASN A 70 -4.78 -10.95 9.94
C ASN A 70 -3.57 -10.16 10.52
N ASN A 71 -3.27 -8.95 10.03
CA ASN A 71 -2.02 -8.24 10.33
C ASN A 71 -2.15 -6.69 10.29
N ASN A 72 -1.05 -5.98 10.57
CA ASN A 72 -0.96 -4.52 10.46
C ASN A 72 0.21 -4.09 9.55
N ILE A 73 0.11 -2.88 8.98
CA ILE A 73 1.05 -2.37 7.97
C ILE A 73 2.51 -2.43 8.45
N SER A 74 2.81 -1.99 9.66
CA SER A 74 4.19 -1.97 10.19
C SER A 74 4.81 -3.37 10.23
N ARG A 75 4.06 -4.36 10.73
CA ARG A 75 4.53 -5.76 10.76
C ARG A 75 4.64 -6.36 9.35
N ILE A 76 3.71 -6.04 8.46
CA ILE A 76 3.75 -6.51 7.06
C ILE A 76 5.03 -6.01 6.38
N SER A 77 5.34 -4.72 6.49
CA SER A 77 6.55 -4.13 5.91
C SER A 77 7.82 -4.81 6.43
N GLN A 78 7.90 -5.11 7.72
CA GLN A 78 9.03 -5.84 8.30
C GLN A 78 9.13 -7.28 7.77
N MET A 79 7.99 -7.96 7.62
CA MET A 79 7.96 -9.32 7.04
C MET A 79 8.46 -9.31 5.61
N VAL A 80 7.94 -8.43 4.76
CA VAL A 80 8.36 -8.31 3.35
C VAL A 80 9.84 -7.96 3.25
N HIS A 81 10.33 -7.00 4.06
CA HIS A 81 11.74 -6.66 4.08
C HIS A 81 12.63 -7.87 4.42
N LYS A 82 12.30 -8.62 5.48
CA LYS A 82 13.01 -9.87 5.81
C LYS A 82 12.95 -10.90 4.68
N LEU A 83 11.81 -11.00 3.99
CA LEU A 83 11.67 -11.91 2.88
C LEU A 83 12.70 -11.59 1.78
N CYS A 84 12.79 -10.32 1.38
CA CYS A 84 13.75 -9.86 0.38
C CYS A 84 15.20 -10.06 0.85
N THR A 85 15.54 -9.70 2.10
CA THR A 85 16.92 -9.88 2.60
C THR A 85 17.37 -11.34 2.62
N HIS A 86 16.47 -12.28 2.95
CA HIS A 86 16.83 -13.70 3.11
C HIS A 86 16.71 -14.53 1.81
N TYR A 87 15.82 -14.14 0.89
CA TYR A 87 15.51 -14.94 -0.31
C TYR A 87 15.59 -14.16 -1.62
N GLY A 88 15.71 -12.83 -1.55
CA GLY A 88 15.80 -11.95 -2.70
C GLY A 88 17.24 -11.77 -3.19
N PRO A 89 17.47 -11.66 -4.51
CA PRO A 89 18.81 -11.40 -5.04
C PRO A 89 19.29 -10.01 -4.64
N LEU A 90 20.59 -9.88 -4.34
CA LEU A 90 21.21 -8.59 -4.04
C LEU A 90 21.26 -7.73 -5.30
N VAL A 91 20.64 -6.55 -5.27
CA VAL A 91 20.67 -5.56 -6.36
C VAL A 91 21.87 -4.63 -6.22
N GLY A 92 22.16 -4.21 -5.00
CA GLY A 92 23.25 -3.27 -4.72
C GLY A 92 23.22 -2.74 -3.29
N HIS A 93 23.96 -1.67 -3.04
CA HIS A 93 24.02 -1.00 -1.74
C HIS A 93 23.66 0.48 -1.87
N VAL A 94 22.94 1.00 -0.88
CA VAL A 94 22.72 2.44 -0.70
C VAL A 94 23.40 2.85 0.60
N GLY A 95 24.58 3.46 0.48
CA GLY A 95 25.48 3.56 1.62
C GLY A 95 26.00 2.16 2.01
N ASP A 96 25.86 1.80 3.28
CA ASP A 96 26.27 0.49 3.81
C ASP A 96 25.11 -0.53 3.84
N GLU A 97 23.90 -0.13 3.44
CA GLU A 97 22.71 -0.97 3.50
C GLU A 97 22.53 -1.79 2.20
N PRO A 98 22.45 -3.14 2.27
CA PRO A 98 22.18 -3.98 1.12
C PRO A 98 20.71 -3.90 0.70
N PHE A 99 20.47 -3.66 -0.58
CA PHE A 99 19.14 -3.67 -1.18
C PHE A 99 18.95 -4.94 -2.02
N HIS A 100 17.92 -5.70 -1.65
CA HIS A 100 17.55 -6.95 -2.29
C HIS A 100 16.26 -6.76 -3.08
N ASP A 101 16.17 -7.46 -4.21
CA ASP A 101 14.95 -7.57 -4.99
C ASP A 101 13.94 -8.51 -4.31
N PHE A 102 12.72 -8.59 -4.83
CA PHE A 102 11.75 -9.56 -4.39
C PHE A 102 12.20 -10.99 -4.76
N PRO A 103 12.01 -12.01 -3.90
CA PRO A 103 12.39 -13.38 -4.25
C PRO A 103 11.57 -13.93 -5.42
N THR A 104 12.21 -14.66 -6.32
CA THR A 104 11.53 -15.47 -7.33
C THR A 104 10.73 -16.61 -6.69
N PRO A 105 9.65 -17.12 -7.33
CA PRO A 105 8.91 -18.29 -6.83
C PRO A 105 9.81 -19.47 -6.46
N GLU A 106 10.79 -19.78 -7.30
CA GLU A 106 11.73 -20.89 -7.14
C GLU A 106 12.52 -20.80 -5.82
N ALA A 107 12.91 -19.60 -5.41
CA ALA A 107 13.65 -19.34 -4.18
C ALA A 107 12.85 -19.71 -2.91
N LEU A 108 11.52 -19.81 -3.03
CA LEU A 108 10.60 -20.11 -1.93
C LEU A 108 10.07 -21.55 -1.93
N THR A 109 10.60 -22.44 -2.78
CA THR A 109 10.14 -23.84 -2.90
C THR A 109 10.93 -24.85 -2.06
N GLY A 110 12.05 -24.46 -1.44
CA GLY A 110 12.91 -25.37 -0.71
C GLY A 110 12.26 -25.98 0.54
N ASN A 111 12.62 -27.23 0.86
CA ASN A 111 12.05 -27.98 2.02
C ASN A 111 12.24 -27.28 3.37
N SER A 112 13.26 -26.42 3.51
CA SER A 112 13.53 -25.64 4.75
C SER A 112 12.82 -24.28 4.78
N VAL A 113 12.24 -23.82 3.67
CA VAL A 113 11.70 -22.45 3.55
C VAL A 113 10.59 -22.20 4.57
N GLU A 114 9.63 -23.11 4.71
CA GLU A 114 8.55 -22.95 5.69
C GLU A 114 9.11 -22.80 7.11
N ALA A 115 10.02 -23.69 7.51
CA ALA A 115 10.61 -23.68 8.85
C ALA A 115 11.36 -22.36 9.13
N HIS A 116 12.20 -21.93 8.18
CA HIS A 116 12.95 -20.69 8.32
C HIS A 116 12.02 -19.45 8.32
N LEU A 117 10.97 -19.41 7.50
CA LEU A 117 9.99 -18.32 7.56
C LEU A 117 9.24 -18.27 8.91
N ARG A 118 9.00 -19.42 9.56
CA ARG A 118 8.44 -19.45 10.92
C ARG A 118 9.39 -18.81 11.92
N GLU A 119 10.68 -19.12 11.84
CA GLU A 119 11.73 -18.50 12.68
C GLU A 119 11.81 -16.99 12.46
N LEU A 120 11.64 -16.52 11.22
CA LEU A 120 11.62 -15.09 10.89
C LEU A 120 10.35 -14.35 11.33
N GLY A 121 9.34 -15.07 11.85
CA GLY A 121 8.13 -14.50 12.45
C GLY A 121 6.91 -14.42 11.54
N PHE A 122 6.89 -15.17 10.42
CA PHE A 122 5.73 -15.22 9.51
C PHE A 122 4.55 -16.02 10.08
N GLY A 123 4.80 -16.85 11.10
CA GLY A 123 3.77 -17.65 11.76
C GLY A 123 3.11 -18.63 10.80
N TYR A 124 1.78 -18.75 10.86
CA TYR A 124 1.03 -19.68 9.99
C TYR A 124 1.15 -19.37 8.49
N ARG A 125 1.52 -18.14 8.12
CA ARG A 125 1.66 -17.70 6.73
C ARG A 125 2.87 -18.29 6.03
N ALA A 126 3.87 -18.74 6.80
CA ALA A 126 5.04 -19.42 6.27
C ALA A 126 4.64 -20.62 5.40
N LYS A 127 3.67 -21.41 5.88
CA LYS A 127 3.08 -22.54 5.14
C LYS A 127 2.43 -22.07 3.84
N TYR A 128 1.64 -21.00 3.90
CA TYR A 128 0.94 -20.46 2.73
C TYR A 128 1.89 -20.00 1.64
N ILE A 129 2.98 -19.31 2.01
CA ILE A 129 4.00 -18.84 1.08
C ILE A 129 4.70 -20.02 0.41
N ALA A 130 5.20 -20.99 1.18
CA ALA A 130 5.92 -22.13 0.63
C ALA A 130 5.03 -22.99 -0.29
N GLN A 131 3.77 -23.25 0.11
CA GLN A 131 2.81 -23.98 -0.70
C GLN A 131 2.43 -23.22 -1.98
N THR A 132 2.19 -21.91 -1.87
CA THR A 132 1.86 -21.08 -3.04
C THR A 132 3.02 -21.05 -4.03
N ALA A 133 4.25 -20.85 -3.56
CA ALA A 133 5.44 -20.93 -4.41
C ALA A 133 5.55 -22.28 -5.12
N SER A 134 5.29 -23.37 -4.40
CA SER A 134 5.33 -24.73 -4.96
C SER A 134 4.28 -24.94 -6.05
N ILE A 135 3.05 -24.44 -5.86
CA ILE A 135 1.98 -24.52 -6.87
C ILE A 135 2.35 -23.71 -8.11
N ILE A 136 2.84 -22.47 -7.93
CA ILE A 136 3.22 -21.59 -9.04
C ILE A 136 4.34 -22.21 -9.90
N VAL A 137 5.35 -22.82 -9.26
CA VAL A 137 6.49 -23.42 -9.98
C VAL A 137 6.11 -24.73 -10.66
N ASN A 138 5.36 -25.62 -10.00
CA ASN A 138 5.11 -26.98 -10.49
C ASN A 138 3.88 -27.09 -11.39
N ASP A 139 2.78 -26.42 -11.02
CA ASP A 139 1.52 -26.56 -11.73
C ASP A 139 1.36 -25.52 -12.85
N ARG A 140 2.22 -24.48 -12.85
CA ARG A 140 2.17 -23.30 -13.74
C ARG A 140 0.73 -23.01 -14.18
N PRO A 141 -0.16 -22.59 -13.25
CA PRO A 141 -1.51 -22.24 -13.64
C PRO A 141 -1.40 -21.26 -14.79
N LYS A 142 -1.96 -21.62 -15.96
CA LYS A 142 -1.90 -20.79 -17.17
C LYS A 142 -2.35 -19.40 -16.75
N GLY A 143 -1.41 -18.45 -16.76
CA GLY A 143 -1.68 -17.12 -16.25
C GLY A 143 -2.91 -16.58 -16.96
N CYS A 144 -3.83 -15.98 -16.22
CA CYS A 144 -4.98 -15.27 -16.79
C CYS A 144 -4.55 -14.29 -17.91
N SER A 145 -3.34 -13.73 -17.81
CA SER A 145 -2.67 -12.89 -18.81
C SER A 145 -2.30 -13.60 -20.12
N GLU A 146 -2.18 -14.93 -20.16
CA GLU A 146 -1.89 -15.73 -21.35
C GLU A 146 -3.16 -16.16 -22.11
N LEU A 147 -4.33 -15.91 -21.54
CA LEU A 147 -5.63 -16.26 -22.12
C LEU A 147 -6.26 -15.01 -22.76
N PRO A 148 -6.55 -15.00 -24.08
CA PRO A 148 -7.08 -13.84 -24.80
C PRO A 148 -8.40 -13.24 -24.27
N GLN A 149 -9.08 -13.91 -23.33
CA GLN A 149 -10.40 -13.52 -22.80
C GLN A 149 -10.56 -13.83 -21.30
N CYS A 150 -9.48 -13.85 -20.51
CA CYS A 150 -9.65 -14.06 -19.08
C CYS A 150 -10.36 -12.86 -18.45
N THR A 151 -11.39 -13.11 -17.64
CA THR A 151 -12.15 -12.10 -16.91
C THR A 151 -11.61 -11.91 -15.49
N TYR A 152 -11.91 -10.76 -14.87
CA TYR A 152 -11.63 -10.52 -13.45
C TYR A 152 -12.13 -11.67 -12.56
N LYS A 153 -13.34 -12.20 -12.81
CA LYS A 153 -13.92 -13.27 -12.00
C LYS A 153 -13.13 -14.57 -12.12
N GLU A 154 -12.70 -14.95 -13.33
CA GLU A 154 -11.87 -16.14 -13.53
C GLU A 154 -10.49 -15.97 -12.89
N ALA A 155 -9.87 -14.78 -12.99
CA ALA A 155 -8.61 -14.47 -12.31
C ALA A 155 -8.76 -14.63 -10.78
N HIS A 156 -9.84 -14.09 -10.23
CA HIS A 156 -10.16 -14.16 -8.81
C HIS A 156 -10.36 -15.61 -8.34
N GLU A 157 -11.14 -16.40 -9.09
CA GLU A 157 -11.39 -17.81 -8.79
C GLU A 157 -10.12 -18.67 -8.83
N GLN A 158 -9.20 -18.40 -9.76
CA GLN A 158 -7.90 -19.08 -9.80
C GLN A 158 -7.05 -18.73 -8.58
N LEU A 159 -7.01 -17.45 -8.18
CA LEU A 159 -6.27 -17.02 -7.00
C LEU A 159 -6.80 -17.66 -5.71
N LEU A 160 -8.12 -17.89 -5.60
CA LEU A 160 -8.73 -18.57 -4.45
C LEU A 160 -8.30 -20.02 -4.27
N GLN A 161 -7.70 -20.66 -5.27
CA GLN A 161 -7.16 -22.02 -5.15
C GLN A 161 -5.82 -22.04 -4.37
N LEU A 162 -5.18 -20.89 -4.19
CA LEU A 162 -3.89 -20.77 -3.54
C LEU A 162 -4.03 -20.75 -2.01
N ALA A 163 -3.09 -21.40 -1.33
CA ALA A 163 -3.09 -21.49 0.12
C ALA A 163 -2.96 -20.09 0.75
N GLY A 164 -3.87 -19.75 1.66
CA GLY A 164 -3.85 -18.46 2.35
C GLY A 164 -4.46 -17.30 1.56
N VAL A 165 -5.02 -17.56 0.38
CA VAL A 165 -5.70 -16.56 -0.44
C VAL A 165 -7.21 -16.68 -0.25
N GLY A 166 -7.79 -15.72 0.46
CA GLY A 166 -9.24 -15.53 0.54
C GLY A 166 -9.73 -14.43 -0.40
N PRO A 167 -11.04 -14.16 -0.48
CA PRO A 167 -11.63 -13.20 -1.42
C PRO A 167 -10.95 -11.82 -1.41
N LYS A 168 -10.69 -11.27 -0.21
CA LYS A 168 -10.00 -9.99 -0.07
C LYS A 168 -8.58 -10.01 -0.64
N VAL A 169 -7.82 -11.07 -0.36
CA VAL A 169 -6.44 -11.20 -0.85
C VAL A 169 -6.45 -11.32 -2.37
N ALA A 170 -7.35 -12.15 -2.93
CA ALA A 170 -7.53 -12.29 -4.37
C ALA A 170 -7.88 -10.94 -5.03
N ASP A 171 -8.83 -10.19 -4.48
CA ASP A 171 -9.18 -8.86 -5.01
C ASP A 171 -8.03 -7.86 -4.92
N CYS A 172 -7.23 -7.89 -3.85
CA CYS A 172 -6.03 -7.05 -3.77
C CYS A 172 -5.04 -7.38 -4.90
N VAL A 173 -4.80 -8.65 -5.18
CA VAL A 173 -3.91 -9.10 -6.27
C VAL A 173 -4.51 -8.76 -7.63
N CYS A 174 -5.82 -8.95 -7.83
CA CYS A 174 -6.51 -8.54 -9.05
C CYS A 174 -6.34 -7.04 -9.32
N LEU A 175 -6.55 -6.20 -8.30
CA LEU A 175 -6.50 -4.75 -8.41
C LEU A 175 -5.07 -4.21 -8.63
N MET A 176 -4.11 -4.65 -7.79
CA MET A 176 -2.77 -4.07 -7.71
C MET A 176 -1.71 -4.84 -8.52
N GLY A 177 -1.91 -6.15 -8.71
CA GLY A 177 -0.95 -7.01 -9.41
C GLY A 177 -1.35 -7.37 -10.85
N LEU A 178 -2.65 -7.54 -11.11
CA LEU A 178 -3.16 -7.95 -12.43
C LEU A 178 -3.82 -6.82 -13.22
N GLY A 179 -4.02 -5.65 -12.60
CA GLY A 179 -4.58 -4.47 -13.27
C GLY A 179 -6.10 -4.49 -13.49
N TRP A 180 -6.84 -5.37 -12.82
CA TRP A 180 -8.30 -5.39 -12.83
C TRP A 180 -8.87 -4.23 -12.02
N GLY A 181 -9.01 -3.07 -12.66
CA GLY A 181 -9.50 -1.83 -12.02
C GLY A 181 -10.88 -1.93 -11.36
N GLU A 182 -11.68 -2.93 -11.73
CA GLU A 182 -13.02 -3.20 -11.18
C GLU A 182 -13.00 -4.08 -9.92
N ALA A 183 -11.85 -4.66 -9.55
CA ALA A 183 -11.71 -5.47 -8.35
C ALA A 183 -11.81 -4.58 -7.10
N VAL A 184 -12.70 -4.94 -6.16
CA VAL A 184 -12.95 -4.17 -4.94
C VAL A 184 -12.64 -5.04 -3.72
N PRO A 185 -11.46 -4.90 -3.10
CA PRO A 185 -11.11 -5.69 -1.92
C PRO A 185 -11.92 -5.23 -0.70
N VAL A 186 -12.85 -6.05 -0.21
CA VAL A 186 -13.71 -5.69 0.94
C VAL A 186 -13.14 -6.25 2.23
N ASP A 187 -12.51 -5.40 3.04
CA ASP A 187 -12.06 -5.75 4.39
C ASP A 187 -13.00 -5.17 5.47
N THR A 188 -12.58 -5.23 6.73
CA THR A 188 -13.35 -4.70 7.86
C THR A 188 -13.55 -3.18 7.81
N HIS A 189 -12.60 -2.42 7.28
CA HIS A 189 -12.72 -0.96 7.11
C HIS A 189 -13.67 -0.64 5.97
N VAL A 190 -13.54 -1.33 4.84
CA VAL A 190 -14.46 -1.17 3.70
C VAL A 190 -15.88 -1.50 4.10
N TRP A 191 -16.06 -2.57 4.89
CA TRP A 191 -17.35 -2.92 5.46
C TRP A 191 -17.93 -1.83 6.38
N GLN A 192 -17.09 -1.13 7.15
CA GLN A 192 -17.51 0.00 7.97
C GLN A 192 -17.95 1.19 7.11
N ILE A 193 -17.22 1.50 6.04
CA ILE A 193 -17.57 2.54 5.06
C ILE A 193 -18.91 2.21 4.40
N ALA A 194 -19.08 0.97 3.92
CA ALA A 194 -20.31 0.51 3.27
C ALA A 194 -21.54 0.66 4.21
N GLN A 195 -21.40 0.31 5.49
CA GLN A 195 -22.48 0.46 6.47
C GLN A 195 -22.77 1.93 6.79
N ARG A 196 -21.73 2.73 7.06
CA ARG A 196 -21.85 4.13 7.49
C ARG A 196 -22.38 5.03 6.40
N ASP A 197 -21.79 4.94 5.21
CA ASP A 197 -21.96 5.91 4.13
C ASP A 197 -22.98 5.43 3.08
N TYR A 198 -23.10 4.11 2.89
CA TYR A 198 -23.96 3.48 1.85
C TYR A 198 -25.11 2.65 2.44
N LYS A 199 -25.27 2.65 3.77
CA LYS A 199 -26.39 2.02 4.49
C LYS A 199 -26.49 0.49 4.28
N PHE A 200 -25.39 -0.19 3.98
CA PHE A 200 -25.32 -1.65 3.98
C PHE A 200 -25.59 -2.23 5.37
N GLY A 201 -26.08 -3.46 5.44
CA GLY A 201 -26.07 -4.25 6.70
C GLY A 201 -27.09 -3.84 7.78
N LYS A 202 -28.20 -3.20 7.44
CA LYS A 202 -29.32 -3.00 8.39
C LYS A 202 -30.05 -4.30 8.82
N THR A 203 -29.67 -5.45 8.27
CA THR A 203 -30.22 -6.78 8.57
C THR A 203 -29.45 -7.46 9.71
N LYS A 204 -30.17 -8.13 10.62
CA LYS A 204 -29.71 -8.71 11.90
C LYS A 204 -28.66 -9.85 11.80
N THR A 205 -28.01 -10.06 10.67
CA THR A 205 -26.98 -11.09 10.50
C THR A 205 -25.63 -10.58 10.97
N LYS A 206 -25.10 -11.17 12.06
CA LYS A 206 -23.84 -10.78 12.71
C LYS A 206 -22.57 -11.20 11.96
N THR A 207 -22.67 -12.07 10.95
CA THR A 207 -21.51 -12.69 10.30
C THR A 207 -21.34 -12.17 8.88
N PHE A 208 -20.19 -11.54 8.61
CA PHE A 208 -19.78 -11.14 7.27
C PHE A 208 -19.50 -12.42 6.44
N ASN A 209 -20.40 -12.71 5.49
CA ASN A 209 -20.34 -13.92 4.66
C ASN A 209 -20.06 -13.56 3.19
N LYS A 210 -19.82 -14.58 2.35
CA LYS A 210 -19.49 -14.40 0.93
C LYS A 210 -20.55 -13.57 0.18
N THR A 211 -21.83 -13.78 0.44
CA THR A 211 -22.92 -13.03 -0.21
C THR A 211 -22.85 -11.53 0.12
N MET A 212 -22.52 -11.18 1.37
CA MET A 212 -22.35 -9.78 1.78
C MET A 212 -21.10 -9.16 1.16
N TYR A 213 -20.00 -9.93 1.08
CA TYR A 213 -18.78 -9.51 0.39
C TYR A 213 -19.07 -9.17 -1.07
N ASP A 214 -19.71 -10.10 -1.79
CA ASP A 214 -20.05 -9.97 -3.20
C ASP A 214 -20.98 -8.77 -3.43
N ALA A 215 -22.02 -8.60 -2.60
CA ALA A 215 -22.97 -7.49 -2.71
C ALA A 215 -22.33 -6.11 -2.51
N VAL A 216 -21.35 -5.98 -1.61
CA VAL A 216 -20.61 -4.72 -1.42
C VAL A 216 -19.75 -4.42 -2.64
N GLY A 217 -19.01 -5.43 -3.14
CA GLY A 217 -18.19 -5.28 -4.33
C GLY A 217 -19.02 -4.92 -5.56
N ASP A 218 -20.15 -5.60 -5.78
CA ASP A 218 -21.06 -5.35 -6.90
C ASP A 218 -21.64 -3.94 -6.85
N HIS A 219 -22.09 -3.48 -5.68
CA HIS A 219 -22.58 -2.12 -5.52
C HIS A 219 -21.54 -1.06 -5.91
N PHE A 220 -20.29 -1.21 -5.47
CA PHE A 220 -19.25 -0.25 -5.82
C PHE A 220 -18.85 -0.34 -7.30
N ARG A 221 -18.89 -1.54 -7.91
CA ARG A 221 -18.71 -1.71 -9.36
C ARG A 221 -19.83 -1.06 -10.17
N GLU A 222 -21.08 -1.20 -9.76
CA GLU A 222 -22.22 -0.53 -10.39
C GLU A 222 -22.11 0.99 -10.29
N LEU A 223 -21.61 1.50 -9.16
CA LEU A 223 -21.48 2.93 -8.89
C LEU A 223 -20.34 3.60 -9.67
N TRP A 224 -19.15 2.99 -9.69
CA TRP A 224 -17.93 3.61 -10.23
C TRP A 224 -17.40 2.96 -11.52
N GLY A 225 -18.00 1.86 -11.96
CA GLY A 225 -17.69 1.19 -13.21
C GLY A 225 -16.31 0.53 -13.23
N LYS A 226 -15.65 0.61 -14.40
CA LYS A 226 -14.40 -0.10 -14.73
C LYS A 226 -13.25 0.13 -13.74
N TYR A 227 -13.24 1.25 -13.03
CA TYR A 227 -12.19 1.61 -12.07
C TYR A 227 -12.72 1.73 -10.64
N ALA A 228 -13.75 0.95 -10.30
CA ALA A 228 -14.34 0.96 -8.96
C ALA A 228 -13.34 0.65 -7.84
N GLY A 229 -12.37 -0.24 -8.07
CA GLY A 229 -11.31 -0.52 -7.12
C GLY A 229 -10.44 0.69 -6.81
N TRP A 230 -10.21 1.56 -7.80
CA TRP A 230 -9.45 2.80 -7.63
C TRP A 230 -10.23 3.83 -6.81
N ALA A 231 -11.48 4.08 -7.18
CA ALA A 231 -12.37 4.99 -6.44
C ALA A 231 -12.49 4.56 -4.96
N HIS A 232 -12.71 3.27 -4.76
CA HIS A 232 -12.73 2.65 -3.45
C HIS A 232 -11.46 2.94 -2.64
N SER A 233 -10.28 2.83 -3.26
CA SER A 233 -9.01 3.09 -2.57
C SER A 233 -8.83 4.55 -2.15
N VAL A 234 -9.41 5.51 -2.86
CA VAL A 234 -9.42 6.92 -2.41
C VAL A 234 -10.21 7.04 -1.11
N LEU A 235 -11.40 6.45 -1.04
CA LEU A 235 -12.23 6.48 0.18
C LEU A 235 -11.61 5.70 1.34
N PHE A 236 -10.97 4.57 1.05
CA PHE A 236 -10.22 3.82 2.05
C PHE A 236 -9.09 4.68 2.64
N THR A 237 -8.30 5.35 1.80
CA THR A 237 -7.24 6.26 2.26
C THR A 237 -7.81 7.41 3.11
N ALA A 238 -8.98 7.94 2.74
CA ALA A 238 -9.65 8.98 3.50
C ALA A 238 -10.11 8.54 4.91
N ASP A 239 -10.38 7.24 5.10
CA ASP A 239 -10.86 6.68 6.38
C ASP A 239 -9.71 6.27 7.33
N LEU A 240 -8.50 6.05 6.80
CA LEU A 240 -7.33 5.73 7.61
C LEU A 240 -7.02 6.86 8.61
N LYS A 241 -6.93 6.51 9.90
CA LYS A 241 -6.71 7.45 11.01
C LYS A 241 -5.53 8.40 10.81
N THR A 242 -4.45 7.91 10.21
CA THR A 242 -3.23 8.68 9.93
C THR A 242 -3.51 9.87 9.00
N PHE A 243 -4.46 9.71 8.09
CA PHE A 243 -4.79 10.68 7.05
C PHE A 243 -6.04 11.49 7.38
N SER A 244 -7.02 10.90 8.07
CA SER A 244 -8.22 11.64 8.52
C SER A 244 -7.94 12.69 9.59
N GLN A 245 -6.83 12.57 10.35
CA GLN A 245 -6.40 13.61 11.30
C GLN A 245 -5.71 14.81 10.60
N GLN A 246 -5.17 14.63 9.40
CA GLN A 246 -4.55 15.72 8.63
C GLN A 246 -5.61 16.66 8.03
N THR A 247 -6.78 16.13 7.70
CA THR A 247 -7.95 16.92 7.29
C THR A 247 -8.57 17.69 8.47
N ILE A 248 -8.71 17.06 9.64
CA ILE A 248 -9.25 17.74 10.84
C ILE A 248 -8.34 18.87 11.32
N LYS A 249 -7.01 18.68 11.27
CA LYS A 249 -6.06 19.77 11.61
C LYS A 249 -6.17 20.97 10.68
N LYS A 250 -6.45 20.76 9.39
CA LYS A 250 -6.69 21.84 8.43
C LYS A 250 -7.98 22.62 8.70
N GLU A 251 -9.02 21.97 9.23
CA GLU A 251 -10.27 22.64 9.61
C GLU A 251 -10.12 23.48 10.89
N GLU A 252 -9.34 23.02 11.88
CA GLU A 252 -9.05 23.80 13.10
C GLU A 252 -8.08 24.98 12.85
N GLU A 253 -7.17 24.87 11.88
CA GLU A 253 -6.24 25.94 11.48
C GLU A 253 -6.85 26.95 10.48
N GLY A 254 -8.17 26.88 10.22
CA GLY A 254 -8.94 27.79 9.37
C GLY A 254 -8.99 29.27 9.80
N LYS A 255 -8.14 29.69 10.74
CA LYS A 255 -7.78 31.09 10.98
C LYS A 255 -6.25 31.25 10.93
N GLY A 256 -5.73 31.24 9.71
CA GLY A 256 -4.50 31.94 9.32
C GLY A 256 -3.18 31.29 9.73
N GLN A 257 -2.59 30.53 8.82
CA GLN A 257 -1.15 30.60 8.51
C GLN A 257 -0.87 29.90 7.17
N THR A 258 -0.46 30.69 6.18
CA THR A 258 0.02 30.18 4.89
C THR A 258 1.46 29.69 5.07
N MET A 259 1.67 28.38 5.01
CA MET A 259 3.01 27.78 4.92
C MET A 259 3.59 28.06 3.52
N ILE A 260 4.50 29.04 3.40
CA ILE A 260 5.30 29.24 2.18
C ILE A 260 6.62 28.49 2.36
N VAL A 261 6.78 27.37 1.67
CA VAL A 261 8.07 26.67 1.57
C VAL A 261 8.90 27.37 0.50
N LYS A 262 9.87 28.21 0.90
CA LYS A 262 10.93 28.68 -0.02
C LYS A 262 11.93 27.55 -0.23
N LYS A 263 12.04 27.05 -1.46
CA LYS A 263 13.17 26.22 -1.91
C LYS A 263 14.16 27.10 -2.66
N GLU A 264 15.34 27.31 -2.11
CA GLU A 264 16.49 27.80 -2.86
C GLU A 264 17.37 26.62 -3.29
N PHE A 265 17.70 26.57 -4.58
CA PHE A 265 18.68 25.65 -5.14
C PHE A 265 19.94 26.45 -5.45
N THR A 266 21.04 26.16 -4.76
CA THR A 266 22.36 26.68 -5.13
C THR A 266 23.14 25.60 -5.87
N LEU A 267 23.48 25.90 -7.13
CA LEU A 267 24.44 25.12 -7.92
C LEU A 267 25.83 25.70 -7.65
N ASP A 268 26.74 24.92 -7.09
CA ASP A 268 28.17 25.27 -7.09
C ASP A 268 28.75 24.90 -8.46
N GLU A 269 29.13 25.90 -9.25
CA GLU A 269 29.71 25.69 -10.59
C GLU A 269 31.22 25.39 -10.58
N ASP A 270 31.92 25.51 -9.46
CA ASP A 270 33.38 25.36 -9.44
C ASP A 270 33.86 24.08 -8.74
N ALA A 271 33.84 22.95 -9.47
CA ALA A 271 34.65 21.78 -9.14
C ALA A 271 35.34 21.22 -10.42
N PRO A 272 36.67 21.00 -10.39
CA PRO A 272 37.43 20.68 -11.59
C PRO A 272 37.11 19.28 -12.12
N VAL A 273 36.90 19.21 -13.44
CA VAL A 273 36.60 17.98 -14.19
C VAL A 273 37.88 17.18 -14.40
N LEU A 274 37.91 15.94 -13.90
CA LEU A 274 38.91 14.94 -14.29
C LEU A 274 38.26 13.55 -14.40
N GLY A 275 38.08 13.10 -15.65
CA GLY A 275 37.91 11.69 -16.03
C GLY A 275 36.52 11.07 -15.84
N LYS A 276 36.05 10.36 -16.87
CA LYS A 276 34.76 9.63 -16.92
C LYS A 276 34.47 8.83 -15.63
N LYS A 277 33.55 9.32 -14.78
CA LYS A 277 32.71 8.56 -13.82
C LYS A 277 31.67 9.51 -13.20
N ARG A 278 30.47 8.97 -12.94
CA ARG A 278 29.24 9.64 -12.46
C ARG A 278 29.52 10.69 -11.35
N LYS A 279 28.99 11.91 -11.50
CA LYS A 279 28.98 12.95 -10.45
C LYS A 279 28.16 12.48 -9.24
N LEU A 280 28.79 12.42 -8.07
CA LEU A 280 28.11 12.19 -6.79
C LEU A 280 27.40 13.47 -6.36
N MET A 281 26.07 13.49 -6.38
CA MET A 281 25.28 14.61 -5.84
C MET A 281 25.11 14.41 -4.33
N LYS A 282 25.61 15.35 -3.52
CA LYS A 282 25.28 15.43 -2.09
C LYS A 282 24.11 16.41 -1.92
N ALA A 283 22.93 15.89 -1.55
CA ALA A 283 21.82 16.72 -1.11
C ALA A 283 21.93 16.92 0.42
N LYS A 284 21.91 18.18 0.87
CA LYS A 284 21.84 18.54 2.30
C LYS A 284 20.49 19.20 2.55
N VAL A 285 19.61 18.51 3.27
CA VAL A 285 18.31 19.07 3.70
C VAL A 285 18.52 19.75 5.04
N LYS A 286 18.33 21.08 5.10
CA LYS A 286 18.28 21.83 6.35
C LYS A 286 16.82 22.24 6.59
N VAL A 287 16.25 21.82 7.71
CA VAL A 287 14.92 22.26 8.16
C VAL A 287 15.17 23.26 9.28
N GLU A 288 14.95 24.54 9.02
CA GLU A 288 14.91 25.58 10.05
C GLU A 288 13.45 25.93 10.33
N VAL A 289 13.05 25.82 11.60
CA VAL A 289 11.75 26.24 12.13
C VAL A 289 12.03 27.48 12.97
N ASP A 290 11.77 28.66 12.42
CA ASP A 290 11.85 29.90 13.19
C ASP A 290 10.61 30.02 14.07
N HIS A 291 10.82 29.97 15.39
CA HIS A 291 9.84 30.40 16.38
C HIS A 291 10.23 31.79 16.86
N GLU A 292 9.67 32.85 16.26
CA GLU A 292 9.67 34.16 16.90
C GLU A 292 8.64 34.16 18.04
N LEU A 293 9.15 34.17 19.27
CA LEU A 293 8.39 34.30 20.51
C LEU A 293 7.91 35.76 20.65
N LEU A 294 6.59 35.95 20.81
CA LEU A 294 6.03 37.15 21.42
C LEU A 294 5.46 36.81 22.79
N ASP A 295 6.19 37.24 23.82
CA ASP A 295 5.74 37.36 25.20
C ASP A 295 4.51 38.29 25.28
N THR A 296 3.47 37.85 26.01
CA THR A 296 2.76 38.67 27.02
C THR A 296 1.63 37.84 27.67
N MET A 297 1.80 37.52 28.94
CA MET A 297 0.73 37.03 29.83
C MET A 297 -0.23 38.17 30.22
N PRO A 298 -1.44 37.84 30.69
CA PRO A 298 -1.67 38.04 32.13
C PRO A 298 -2.28 36.83 32.87
N LYS A 299 -2.04 36.84 34.19
CA LYS A 299 -2.20 35.76 35.17
C LYS A 299 -3.64 35.58 35.72
N GLY A 300 -3.98 34.31 36.00
CA GLY A 300 -4.60 33.87 37.26
C GLY A 300 -5.99 33.18 37.16
N PRO A 301 -6.46 32.44 38.20
CA PRO A 301 -5.77 31.86 39.35
C PRO A 301 -5.96 30.31 39.49
N SER A 302 -5.12 29.71 40.34
CA SER A 302 -5.00 28.27 40.59
C SER A 302 -6.10 27.66 41.47
N ALA A 303 -6.39 26.36 41.31
CA ALA A 303 -6.70 25.48 42.44
C ALA A 303 -6.61 23.96 42.13
N LYS A 304 -5.75 23.29 42.93
CA LYS A 304 -5.88 21.97 43.59
C LYS A 304 -5.71 20.65 42.79
N ARG A 305 -4.50 20.10 42.94
CA ARG A 305 -4.10 18.67 42.87
C ARG A 305 -4.97 17.76 43.74
N ARG A 306 -5.30 16.55 43.23
CA ARG A 306 -5.71 15.38 44.04
C ARG A 306 -4.81 14.18 43.73
N ARG A 307 -4.24 13.61 44.79
CA ARG A 307 -3.27 12.49 44.83
C ARG A 307 -3.92 11.14 44.51
N THR A 308 -3.13 10.27 43.88
CA THR A 308 -3.28 8.82 43.71
C THR A 308 -3.25 8.07 45.05
N ARG A 309 -3.97 6.95 45.15
CA ARG A 309 -3.87 5.98 46.25
C ARG A 309 -3.82 4.56 45.67
N SER A 310 -2.67 3.91 45.81
CA SER A 310 -2.47 2.47 45.61
C SER A 310 -3.07 1.70 46.79
N GLN A 311 -3.75 0.58 46.54
CA GLN A 311 -4.10 -0.40 47.58
C GLN A 311 -3.47 -1.75 47.27
N THR A 312 -2.57 -2.13 48.17
CA THR A 312 -2.03 -3.46 48.41
C THR A 312 -3.12 -4.32 49.07
N GLN A 313 -3.35 -5.55 48.57
CA GLN A 313 -4.08 -6.57 49.33
C GLN A 313 -3.09 -7.62 49.83
N LYS A 314 -3.09 -7.80 51.15
CA LYS A 314 -2.42 -8.86 51.87
C LYS A 314 -3.37 -10.06 52.05
N ILE A 315 -2.71 -11.20 52.06
CA ILE A 315 -3.10 -12.57 52.41
C ILE A 315 -3.92 -12.63 53.71
N SER A 316 -4.96 -13.46 53.68
CA SER A 316 -5.44 -14.34 54.76
C SER A 316 -5.92 -15.64 54.14
#